data_AF-A0A7M7QHN8-F1
#
_entry.id   AF-A0A7M7QHN8-F1
#
_cell.length_a   1.000
_cell.length_b   1.000
_cell.length_c   1.000
_cell.angle_alpha   90.00
_cell.angle_beta   90.00
_cell.angle_gamma   90.00
#
_symmetry.space_group_name_H-M   'P 1'
#
loop_
_entity.id
_entity.type
_entity.pdbx_description
1 polymer ?
#
loop_
_entity_poly.entity_id
_entity_poly.type
_entity_poly.pdbx_seq_one_letter_code
_entity_poly.pdbx_strand_id
1 'polypeptide(L)'
;MKNKNKLRHWLLLIQELYPLKSMTYYVHQLLHITKNINDWGPLWAHTAFYFEAANHNLLTAIHSSRGVILHILRYTNLRQHAQILEEIVYPDCSPCIKYYCENILQSKSQKIYKISEITYFGKGKSIDQRLLNQLNVSPRTNLFQKLS
;
A
#
# COMPACT_ATOMS: atom_id res chain seq x y z
N MET A 1 -30.68 32.44 -0.94
CA MET A 1 -31.05 32.75 0.46
C MET A 1 -31.91 31.70 1.19
N LYS A 2 -32.63 30.76 0.53
CA LYS A 2 -33.55 29.81 1.19
C LYS A 2 -32.91 28.72 2.10
N ASN A 3 -31.62 28.39 1.95
CA ASN A 3 -30.99 27.27 2.67
C ASN A 3 -30.54 27.56 4.12
N LYS A 4 -30.31 28.83 4.49
CA LYS A 4 -29.81 29.17 5.85
C LYS A 4 -30.77 28.77 6.97
N ASN A 5 -32.08 28.75 6.68
CA ASN A 5 -33.11 28.46 7.68
C ASN A 5 -33.25 26.95 7.95
N LYS A 6 -32.99 26.09 6.96
CA LYS A 6 -33.12 24.63 7.10
C LYS A 6 -32.02 24.04 7.99
N LEU A 7 -30.77 24.47 7.80
CA LEU A 7 -29.64 23.97 8.58
C LEU A 7 -29.74 24.39 10.05
N ARG A 8 -30.15 25.63 10.30
CA ARG A 8 -30.41 26.14 11.66
C ARG A 8 -31.53 25.38 12.35
N HIS A 9 -32.63 25.12 11.66
CA HIS A 9 -33.73 24.32 12.20
C HIS A 9 -33.29 22.89 12.54
N TRP A 10 -32.52 22.25 11.66
CA TRP A 10 -31.94 20.93 11.93
C TRP A 10 -30.98 20.94 13.13
N LEU A 11 -30.17 21.98 13.28
CA LEU A 11 -29.27 22.15 14.45
C LEU A 11 -30.02 22.32 15.76
N LEU A 12 -31.15 23.03 15.75
CA LEU A 12 -32.02 23.16 16.93
C LEU A 12 -32.64 21.81 17.32
N LEU A 13 -33.11 21.03 16.34
CA LEU A 13 -33.62 19.68 16.58
C LEU A 13 -32.54 18.75 17.15
N ILE A 14 -31.32 18.82 16.62
CA ILE A 14 -30.17 18.05 17.12
C ILE A 14 -29.85 18.45 18.58
N GLN A 15 -29.97 19.73 18.92
CA GLN A 15 -29.77 20.23 20.28
C GLN A 15 -30.85 19.73 21.26
N GLU A 16 -32.09 19.58 20.81
CA GLU A 16 -33.19 19.03 21.63
C GLU A 16 -33.09 17.50 21.80
N LEU A 17 -32.67 16.79 20.75
CA LEU A 17 -32.64 15.32 20.74
C LEU A 17 -31.41 14.71 21.42
N TYR A 18 -30.30 15.44 21.48
CA TYR A 18 -29.05 14.93 22.01
C TYR A 18 -28.57 15.72 23.23
N PRO A 19 -27.92 15.06 24.20
CA PRO A 19 -27.37 15.75 25.37
C PRO A 19 -26.30 16.77 24.97
N LEU A 20 -26.07 17.78 25.81
CA LEU A 20 -25.12 18.87 25.55
C LEU A 20 -23.70 18.39 25.20
N LYS A 21 -23.25 17.26 25.77
CA LYS A 21 -21.94 16.64 25.43
C LYS A 21 -21.79 16.26 23.95
N SER A 22 -22.91 16.05 23.25
CA SER A 22 -22.94 15.74 21.82
C SER A 22 -22.91 17.01 20.96
N MET A 23 -23.15 18.19 21.53
CA MET A 23 -23.02 19.50 20.86
C MET A 23 -21.56 19.91 20.80
N THR A 24 -20.76 19.12 20.08
CA THR A 24 -19.33 19.36 19.92
C THR A 24 -19.08 20.55 19.01
N TYR A 25 -17.83 21.01 19.00
CA TYR A 25 -17.34 22.08 18.12
C TYR A 25 -17.79 21.89 16.66
N TYR A 26 -17.67 20.69 16.11
CA TYR A 26 -18.05 20.40 14.72
C TYR A 26 -19.55 20.66 14.45
N VAL A 27 -20.42 20.37 15.41
CA VAL A 27 -21.86 20.64 15.30
C VAL A 27 -22.10 22.15 15.28
N HIS A 28 -21.42 22.91 16.14
CA HIS A 28 -21.53 24.37 16.15
C HIS A 28 -21.02 25.01 14.84
N GLN A 29 -19.93 24.49 14.26
CA GLN A 29 -19.38 24.98 13.00
C GLN A 29 -20.37 24.89 11.82
N LEU A 30 -21.34 23.98 11.87
CA LEU A 30 -22.41 23.90 10.86
C LEU A 30 -23.25 25.20 10.81
N LEU A 31 -23.38 25.96 11.91
CA LEU A 31 -24.08 27.26 11.89
C LEU A 31 -23.41 28.26 10.96
N HIS A 32 -22.08 28.16 10.82
CA HIS A 32 -21.25 29.09 10.05
C HIS A 32 -20.95 28.59 8.63
N ILE A 33 -21.20 27.31 8.34
CA ILE A 33 -20.79 26.67 7.08
C ILE A 33 -21.34 27.39 5.83
N THR A 34 -22.58 27.86 5.86
CA THR A 34 -23.20 28.57 4.73
C THR A 34 -22.59 29.95 4.49
N LYS A 35 -22.11 30.61 5.56
CA LYS A 35 -21.37 31.87 5.45
C LYS A 35 -19.98 31.59 4.91
N ASN A 36 -19.30 30.58 5.44
CA ASN A 36 -17.95 30.20 5.00
C ASN A 36 -17.94 29.81 3.51
N ILE A 37 -18.94 29.05 3.03
CA ILE A 37 -19.04 28.71 1.61
C ILE A 37 -19.24 29.94 0.72
N ASN A 38 -20.04 30.90 1.20
CA ASN A 38 -20.32 32.12 0.45
C ASN A 38 -19.08 33.02 0.35
N ASP A 39 -18.28 33.08 1.42
CA ASP A 39 -17.14 33.99 1.53
C ASP A 39 -15.86 33.37 0.95
N TRP A 40 -15.67 32.06 1.07
CA TRP A 40 -14.44 31.35 0.68
C TRP A 40 -14.63 30.37 -0.49
N GLY A 41 -15.86 30.10 -0.91
CA GLY A 41 -16.17 29.10 -1.94
C GLY A 41 -16.34 27.69 -1.39
N PRO A 42 -16.29 26.65 -2.25
CA PRO A 42 -16.59 25.28 -1.86
C PRO A 42 -15.65 24.75 -0.78
N LEU A 43 -16.20 24.09 0.24
CA LEU A 43 -15.41 23.58 1.37
C LEU A 43 -14.30 22.63 0.94
N TRP A 44 -14.56 21.77 -0.06
CA TRP A 44 -13.59 20.77 -0.54
C TRP A 44 -12.27 21.40 -1.00
N ALA A 45 -12.31 22.62 -1.53
CA ALA A 45 -11.12 23.34 -1.97
C ALA A 45 -10.20 23.76 -0.82
N HIS A 46 -10.74 23.83 0.40
CA HIS A 46 -10.03 24.26 1.61
C HIS A 46 -9.82 23.13 2.62
N THR A 47 -10.11 21.88 2.22
CA THR A 47 -9.88 20.72 3.09
C THR A 47 -8.42 20.31 3.13
N ALA A 48 -7.99 19.76 4.26
CA ALA A 48 -6.66 19.17 4.41
C ALA A 48 -6.50 17.82 3.68
N PHE A 49 -7.53 17.33 3.01
CA PHE A 49 -7.57 15.99 2.41
C PHE A 49 -6.40 15.73 1.45
N TYR A 50 -6.08 16.70 0.59
CA TYR A 50 -4.94 16.59 -0.33
C TYR A 50 -3.60 16.51 0.40
N PHE A 51 -3.45 17.24 1.51
CA PHE A 51 -2.24 17.19 2.33
C PHE A 51 -2.12 15.87 3.09
N GLU A 52 -3.21 15.34 3.63
CA GLU A 52 -3.24 14.03 4.29
C GLU A 52 -2.86 12.92 3.32
N ALA A 53 -3.40 12.96 2.09
CA ALA A 53 -3.04 12.01 1.04
C ALA A 53 -1.55 12.13 0.64
N ALA A 54 -1.02 13.35 0.50
CA ALA A 54 0.39 13.56 0.21
C ALA A 54 1.29 13.06 1.36
N ASN A 55 0.90 13.32 2.62
CA ASN A 55 1.60 12.86 3.80
C ASN A 55 1.59 11.33 3.91
N HIS A 56 0.49 10.69 3.56
CA HIS A 56 0.42 9.23 3.50
C HIS A 56 1.44 8.67 2.50
N ASN A 57 1.49 9.22 1.28
CA ASN A 57 2.49 8.83 0.28
C ASN A 57 3.92 9.07 0.79
N LEU A 58 4.17 10.20 1.46
CA LEU A 58 5.48 10.51 2.02
C LEU A 58 5.91 9.49 3.08
N LEU A 59 4.99 9.11 3.98
CA LEU A 59 5.25 8.11 5.01
C LEU A 59 5.52 6.73 4.41
N THR A 60 4.83 6.36 3.32
CA THR A 60 5.12 5.09 2.62
C THR A 60 6.52 5.06 2.01
N ALA A 61 7.08 6.23 1.65
CA ALA A 61 8.42 6.32 1.12
C ALA A 61 9.51 6.19 2.20
N ILE A 62 9.23 6.58 3.45
CA ILE A 62 10.23 6.69 4.51
C ILE A 62 10.25 5.42 5.37
N HIS A 63 11.28 4.59 5.19
CA HIS A 63 11.46 3.36 5.96
C HIS A 63 12.36 3.50 7.19
N SER A 64 13.22 4.54 7.24
CA SER A 64 14.02 4.85 8.42
C SER A 64 14.41 6.34 8.47
N SER A 65 14.82 6.79 9.65
CA SER A 65 15.27 8.17 9.91
C SER A 65 16.63 8.51 9.28
N ARG A 66 17.40 7.50 8.84
CA ARG A 66 18.67 7.71 8.14
C ARG A 66 18.39 7.85 6.64
N GLY A 67 18.87 8.94 6.04
CA GLY A 67 18.76 9.12 4.59
C GLY A 67 17.33 9.32 4.08
N VAL A 68 16.46 9.95 4.88
CA VAL A 68 15.05 10.25 4.54
C VAL A 68 14.89 10.85 3.14
N ILE A 69 15.74 11.83 2.78
CA ILE A 69 15.72 12.48 1.47
C ILE A 69 15.96 11.48 0.33
N LEU A 70 16.91 10.54 0.50
CA LEU A 70 17.20 9.52 -0.50
C LEU A 70 16.06 8.52 -0.63
N HIS A 71 15.39 8.17 0.47
CA HIS A 71 14.21 7.31 0.43
C HIS A 71 13.08 7.94 -0.38
N ILE A 72 12.78 9.22 -0.10
CA ILE A 72 11.77 9.98 -0.84
C ILE A 72 12.14 10.05 -2.32
N LEU A 73 13.37 10.47 -2.64
CA LEU A 73 13.84 10.61 -4.02
C LEU A 73 13.76 9.30 -4.81
N ARG A 74 14.19 8.18 -4.20
CA ARG A 74 14.12 6.87 -4.86
C ARG A 74 12.68 6.45 -5.11
N TYR A 75 11.83 6.58 -4.09
CA TYR A 75 10.41 6.22 -4.19
C TYR A 75 9.70 7.04 -5.29
N THR A 76 9.89 8.36 -5.32
CA THR A 76 9.26 9.22 -6.32
C THR A 76 9.77 8.92 -7.73
N ASN A 77 11.08 8.75 -7.91
CA ASN A 77 11.66 8.39 -9.20
C ASN A 77 11.13 7.05 -9.69
N LEU A 78 11.15 6.01 -8.86
CA LEU A 78 10.67 4.68 -9.24
C LEU A 78 9.19 4.72 -9.64
N ARG A 79 8.36 5.42 -8.86
CA ARG A 79 6.92 5.56 -9.17
C ARG A 79 6.70 6.29 -10.49
N GLN A 80 7.38 7.41 -10.70
CA GLN A 80 7.27 8.19 -11.94
C GLN A 80 7.74 7.38 -13.16
N HIS A 81 8.90 6.74 -13.08
CA HIS A 81 9.44 5.95 -14.19
C HIS A 81 8.59 4.71 -14.45
N ALA A 82 8.03 4.07 -13.42
CA ALA A 82 7.10 2.95 -13.59
C ALA A 82 5.86 3.38 -14.38
N GLN A 83 5.28 4.55 -14.08
CA GLN A 83 4.13 5.08 -14.82
C GLN A 83 4.47 5.39 -16.29
N ILE A 84 5.61 6.04 -16.53
CA ILE A 84 6.07 6.35 -17.89
C ILE A 84 6.33 5.05 -18.69
N LEU A 85 7.01 4.08 -18.07
CA LEU A 85 7.26 2.79 -18.70
C LEU A 85 5.97 2.04 -18.97
N GLU A 86 4.98 2.12 -18.08
CA GLU A 86 3.67 1.54 -18.29
C GLU A 86 2.97 2.16 -19.51
N GLU A 87 2.95 3.49 -19.61
CA GLU A 87 2.36 4.18 -20.75
C GLU A 87 3.05 3.85 -22.09
N ILE A 88 4.37 3.63 -22.09
CA ILE A 88 5.13 3.30 -23.31
C ILE A 88 5.02 1.81 -23.66
N VAL A 89 5.10 0.93 -22.68
CA VAL A 89 5.23 -0.52 -22.92
C VAL A 89 3.87 -1.16 -23.17
N TYR A 90 2.82 -0.83 -22.41
CA TYR A 90 1.54 -1.54 -22.52
C TYR A 90 0.78 -1.38 -23.86
N PRO A 91 0.87 -0.26 -24.61
CA PRO A 91 0.21 -0.14 -25.91
C PRO A 91 0.69 -1.17 -26.94
N ASP A 92 1.99 -1.48 -26.94
CA ASP A 92 2.64 -2.38 -27.91
C ASP A 92 3.07 -3.73 -27.29
N CYS A 93 2.66 -4.01 -26.05
CA CYS A 93 3.06 -5.21 -25.33
C CYS A 93 2.34 -6.45 -25.87
N SER A 94 3.11 -7.46 -26.28
CA SER A 94 2.55 -8.76 -26.67
C SER A 94 1.73 -9.37 -25.52
N PRO A 95 0.57 -10.00 -25.80
CA PRO A 95 -0.28 -10.63 -24.79
C PRO A 95 0.47 -11.65 -23.89
N CYS A 96 1.48 -12.34 -24.43
CA CYS A 96 2.27 -13.30 -23.66
C CYS A 96 3.17 -12.63 -22.61
N ILE A 97 3.70 -11.45 -22.90
CA ILE A 97 4.55 -10.67 -21.97
C ILE A 97 3.66 -10.07 -20.89
N LYS A 98 2.49 -9.53 -21.25
CA LYS A 98 1.52 -9.03 -20.27
C LYS A 98 1.08 -10.13 -19.30
N TYR A 99 0.71 -11.31 -19.83
CA TYR A 99 0.39 -12.47 -19.01
C TYR A 99 1.56 -12.88 -18.11
N TYR A 100 2.79 -12.91 -18.62
CA TYR A 100 3.97 -13.22 -17.82
C TYR A 100 4.19 -12.20 -16.69
N CYS A 101 4.11 -10.90 -16.98
CA CYS A 101 4.31 -9.83 -16.01
C CYS A 101 3.23 -9.83 -14.91
N GLU A 102 1.96 -10.03 -15.25
CA GLU A 102 0.87 -10.11 -14.28
C GLU A 102 1.02 -11.34 -13.36
N ASN A 103 1.58 -12.43 -13.88
CA ASN A 103 1.80 -13.67 -13.15
C ASN A 103 3.22 -13.81 -12.58
N ILE A 104 4.10 -12.80 -12.72
CA ILE A 104 5.51 -12.90 -12.31
C ILE A 104 5.65 -13.08 -10.80
N LEU A 105 4.72 -12.49 -10.04
CA LEU A 105 4.64 -12.62 -8.59
C LEU A 105 3.82 -13.84 -8.14
N GLN A 106 2.99 -14.41 -9.03
CA GLN A 106 2.24 -15.66 -8.77
C GLN A 106 3.09 -16.91 -9.05
N SER A 107 4.05 -16.80 -9.96
CA SER A 107 5.00 -17.85 -10.26
C SER A 107 5.74 -18.25 -8.99
N LYS A 108 5.72 -19.55 -8.68
CA LYS A 108 6.69 -20.27 -7.85
C LYS A 108 8.09 -20.18 -8.47
N SER A 109 8.53 -18.95 -8.68
CA SER A 109 9.76 -18.57 -9.32
C SER A 109 10.87 -19.01 -8.38
N GLN A 110 11.57 -20.05 -8.84
CA GLN A 110 12.64 -20.78 -8.20
C GLN A 110 12.14 -21.91 -7.28
N LYS A 111 12.73 -23.10 -7.46
CA LYS A 111 12.41 -24.31 -6.68
C LYS A 111 12.81 -24.09 -5.23
N ILE A 112 11.93 -23.48 -4.47
CA ILE A 112 12.12 -23.22 -3.05
C ILE A 112 11.49 -24.37 -2.28
N TYR A 113 12.32 -25.12 -1.58
CA TYR A 113 11.86 -26.14 -0.65
C TYR A 113 12.01 -25.59 0.76
N LYS A 114 10.90 -25.50 1.50
CA LYS A 114 10.94 -25.17 2.92
C LYS A 114 10.76 -26.47 3.69
N ILE A 115 11.83 -26.94 4.34
CA ILE A 115 11.77 -28.09 5.23
C ILE A 115 12.04 -27.57 6.64
N SER A 116 11.03 -27.69 7.49
CA SER A 116 11.01 -27.09 8.83
C SER A 116 11.23 -25.56 8.77
N GLU A 117 12.31 -25.05 9.37
CA GLU A 117 12.65 -23.62 9.41
C GLU A 117 13.69 -23.19 8.36
N ILE A 118 14.18 -24.13 7.54
CA ILE A 118 15.26 -23.87 6.59
C ILE A 118 14.69 -23.79 5.17
N THR A 119 15.11 -22.74 4.45
CA THR A 119 14.71 -22.49 3.07
C THR A 119 15.84 -22.90 2.12
N TYR A 120 15.53 -23.76 1.15
CA TYR A 120 16.46 -24.34 0.19
C TYR A 120 16.10 -23.90 -1.24
N PHE A 121 17.11 -23.67 -2.10
CA PHE A 121 16.90 -23.33 -3.52
C PHE A 121 17.45 -24.38 -4.48
N GLY A 122 16.74 -24.61 -5.59
CA GLY A 122 17.21 -25.33 -6.77
C GLY A 122 16.65 -26.75 -6.96
N LYS A 123 17.06 -27.44 -8.05
CA LYS A 123 16.85 -28.89 -8.18
C LYS A 123 17.91 -29.56 -7.30
N GLY A 124 17.50 -30.27 -6.25
CA GLY A 124 18.44 -31.00 -5.40
C GLY A 124 19.32 -31.95 -6.22
N LYS A 125 20.60 -32.06 -5.85
CA LYS A 125 21.54 -32.97 -6.54
C LYS A 125 21.43 -34.37 -5.93
N SER A 126 21.49 -35.39 -6.79
CA SER A 126 21.62 -36.79 -6.34
C SER A 126 22.98 -36.96 -5.65
N ILE A 127 22.96 -37.54 -4.46
CA ILE A 127 24.17 -37.79 -3.66
C ILE A 127 24.82 -39.09 -4.14
N ASP A 128 26.16 -39.15 -4.11
CA ASP A 128 26.92 -40.37 -4.38
C ASP A 128 26.62 -41.44 -3.30
N GLN A 129 26.43 -42.69 -3.73
CA GLN A 129 26.03 -43.81 -2.86
C GLN A 129 27.06 -44.09 -1.75
N ARG A 130 28.36 -43.81 -2.01
CA ARG A 130 29.42 -43.96 -1.00
C ARG A 130 29.23 -43.01 0.18
N LEU A 131 28.87 -41.76 -0.11
CA LEU A 131 28.63 -40.72 0.89
C LEU A 131 27.35 -40.98 1.68
N LEU A 132 26.30 -41.50 1.02
CA LEU A 132 25.05 -41.92 1.66
C LEU A 132 25.28 -43.04 2.69
N ASN A 133 26.10 -44.04 2.32
CA ASN A 133 26.44 -45.15 3.20
C ASN A 133 27.30 -44.70 4.39
N GLN A 134 28.22 -43.74 4.18
CA GLN A 134 29.03 -43.17 5.27
C GLN A 134 28.19 -42.34 6.25
N LEU A 135 27.15 -41.67 5.78
CA LEU A 135 26.29 -40.81 6.59
C LEU A 135 25.04 -41.53 7.13
N ASN A 136 24.85 -42.83 6.82
CA ASN A 136 23.67 -43.63 7.17
C ASN A 136 22.33 -42.96 6.78
N VAL A 137 22.30 -42.27 5.64
CA VAL A 137 21.10 -41.55 5.17
C VAL A 137 20.43 -42.33 4.04
N SER A 138 19.09 -42.25 3.98
CA SER A 138 18.28 -42.91 2.95
C SER A 138 18.77 -42.60 1.53
N PRO A 139 18.80 -43.58 0.60
CA PRO A 139 19.29 -43.39 -0.76
C PRO A 139 18.42 -42.48 -1.63
N ARG A 140 17.25 -42.04 -1.14
CA ARG A 140 16.39 -41.05 -1.81
C ARG A 140 16.70 -39.60 -1.42
N THR A 141 17.75 -39.37 -0.64
CA THR A 141 18.06 -38.05 -0.09
C THR A 141 18.69 -37.16 -1.15
N ASN A 142 18.06 -35.99 -1.38
CA ASN A 142 18.57 -34.96 -2.25
C ASN A 142 19.39 -33.96 -1.45
N LEU A 143 20.52 -33.51 -2.01
CA LEU A 143 21.34 -32.46 -1.40
C LEU A 143 20.87 -31.09 -1.90
N PHE A 144 20.64 -30.19 -0.96
CA PHE A 144 20.21 -28.82 -1.21
C PHE A 144 21.19 -27.82 -0.60
N GLN A 145 21.33 -26.66 -1.23
CA GLN A 145 22.11 -25.55 -0.66
C GLN A 145 21.23 -24.78 0.33
N LYS A 146 21.71 -24.65 1.57
CA LYS A 146 21.05 -23.93 2.66
C LYS A 146 21.30 -22.42 2.55
N LEU A 147 20.25 -21.62 2.74
CA LEU A 147 20.39 -20.20 3.11
C LEU A 147 20.33 -20.07 4.63
N SER A 148 21.30 -19.34 5.18
CA SER A 148 21.33 -18.87 6.57
C SER A 148 20.65 -17.52 6.69
#